data_AF-A0A7Y8LI91-F1
#
_entry.id   AF-A0A7Y8LI91-F1
#
_cell.length_a   1.000
_cell.length_b   1.000
_cell.length_c   1.000
_cell.angle_alpha   90.00
_cell.angle_beta   90.00
_cell.angle_gamma   90.00
#
_symmetry.space_group_name_H-M   'P 1'
#
loop_
_entity.id
_entity.type
_entity.pdbx_description
1 polymer ?
#
loop_
_entity_poly.entity_id
_entity_poly.type
_entity_poly.pdbx_seq_one_letter_code
_entity_poly.pdbx_strand_id
1 'polypeptide(L)'
;MRKHLRNSVFVIAIFHTLFFGCDKQPEKKNYIARVNDSYLTKEELSNLDSLFKGSFSRAELIDKWVDKELLFQQAEKLGITEDEEFLSVINNSR
;
A
#
# COMPACT_ATOMS: atom_id res chain seq x y z
N MET A 1 23.48 22.42 42.55
CA MET A 1 22.26 21.58 42.55
C MET A 1 21.35 21.70 41.32
N ARG A 2 21.65 22.52 40.29
CA ARG A 2 20.78 22.71 39.09
C ARG A 2 21.07 21.78 37.90
N LYS A 3 22.26 21.16 37.83
CA LYS A 3 22.67 20.32 36.68
C LYS A 3 21.93 18.96 36.63
N HIS A 4 21.65 18.34 37.78
CA HIS A 4 20.92 17.06 37.84
C HIS A 4 19.44 17.18 37.46
N LEU A 5 18.77 18.30 37.79
CA LEU A 5 17.40 18.53 37.33
C LEU A 5 17.32 18.66 35.81
N ARG A 6 18.29 19.34 35.18
CA ARG A 6 18.32 19.52 33.73
C ARG A 6 18.57 18.21 32.97
N ASN A 7 19.42 17.33 33.52
CA ASN A 7 19.69 16.02 32.94
C ASN A 7 18.49 15.06 33.10
N SER A 8 17.80 15.12 34.25
CA SER A 8 16.60 14.32 34.51
C SER A 8 15.43 14.73 33.58
N VAL A 9 15.22 16.03 33.37
CA VAL A 9 14.18 16.54 32.45
C VAL A 9 14.46 16.12 31.00
N PHE A 10 15.72 16.11 30.57
CA PHE A 10 16.09 15.64 29.23
C PHE A 10 15.79 14.15 29.01
N VAL A 11 16.10 13.31 29.99
CA VAL A 11 15.83 11.87 29.92
C VAL A 11 14.33 11.60 29.89
N ILE A 12 13.54 12.32 30.69
CA ILE A 12 12.07 12.19 30.71
C ILE A 12 11.46 12.63 29.37
N ALA A 13 11.97 13.71 28.76
CA ALA A 13 11.48 14.21 27.48
C ALA A 13 11.73 13.22 26.32
N ILE A 14 12.90 12.58 26.29
CA ILE A 14 13.23 11.55 25.28
C ILE A 14 12.37 10.28 25.48
N PHE A 15 12.08 9.91 26.73
CA PHE A 15 11.22 8.77 27.01
C PHE A 15 9.77 9.01 26.54
N HIS A 16 9.26 10.24 26.66
CA HIS A 16 7.90 10.55 26.18
C HIS A 16 7.80 10.38 24.66
N THR A 17 8.80 10.79 23.87
CA THR A 17 8.74 10.66 22.40
C THR A 17 8.79 9.22 21.89
N LEU A 18 9.26 8.26 22.70
CA LEU A 18 9.34 6.84 22.31
C LEU A 18 8.02 6.09 22.50
N PHE A 19 7.11 6.57 23.36
CA PHE A 19 5.84 5.88 23.66
C PHE A 19 4.60 6.55 23.05
N PHE A 20 4.69 7.80 22.57
CA PHE A 20 3.64 8.43 21.77
C PHE A 20 3.83 8.14 20.28
N GLY A 21 3.94 6.85 19.92
CA GLY A 21 3.67 6.43 18.55
C GLY A 21 2.19 6.66 18.27
N CYS A 22 1.88 7.54 17.32
CA CYS A 22 0.50 7.76 16.88
C CYS A 22 -0.02 6.47 16.27
N ASP A 23 -0.72 5.65 17.07
CA ASP A 23 -1.49 4.53 16.58
C ASP A 23 -2.71 5.11 15.86
N LYS A 24 -2.50 5.50 14.60
CA LYS A 24 -3.61 5.80 13.70
C LYS A 24 -4.34 4.49 13.50
N GLN A 25 -5.42 4.33 14.26
CA GLN A 25 -6.35 3.23 14.14
C GLN A 25 -6.64 3.03 12.65
N PRO A 26 -6.24 1.89 12.04
CA PRO A 26 -6.37 1.73 10.61
C PRO A 26 -7.85 1.85 10.29
N GLU A 27 -8.17 2.80 9.41
CA GLU A 27 -9.51 3.00 8.89
C GLU A 27 -10.04 1.62 8.48
N LYS A 28 -11.26 1.27 8.90
CA LYS A 28 -11.88 -0.01 8.55
C LYS A 28 -12.19 -0.02 7.06
N LYS A 29 -11.16 -0.20 6.24
CA LYS A 29 -11.32 -0.39 4.80
C LYS A 29 -12.01 -1.74 4.60
N ASN A 30 -13.07 -1.73 3.81
CA ASN A 30 -13.79 -2.95 3.46
C ASN A 30 -12.93 -3.75 2.46
N TYR A 31 -12.05 -4.60 2.97
CA TYR A 31 -11.18 -5.45 2.18
C TYR A 31 -11.98 -6.60 1.54
N ILE A 32 -11.68 -6.90 0.28
CA ILE A 32 -12.32 -7.94 -0.53
C ILE A 32 -11.34 -9.07 -0.83
N ALA A 33 -10.10 -8.74 -1.15
CA ALA A 33 -9.03 -9.70 -1.41
C ALA A 33 -7.67 -9.15 -0.96
N ARG A 34 -6.68 -10.04 -0.80
CA ARG A 34 -5.31 -9.71 -0.40
C ARG A 34 -4.32 -10.57 -1.18
N VAL A 35 -3.26 -9.95 -1.69
CA VAL A 35 -2.10 -10.63 -2.29
C VAL A 35 -0.84 -10.05 -1.65
N ASN A 36 -0.18 -10.84 -0.81
CA ASN A 36 0.96 -10.40 0.02
C ASN A 36 0.63 -9.12 0.80
N ASP A 37 1.27 -7.99 0.49
CA ASP A 37 1.06 -6.72 1.19
C ASP A 37 0.08 -5.78 0.45
N SER A 38 -0.46 -6.23 -0.68
CA SER A 38 -1.48 -5.52 -1.46
C SER A 38 -2.89 -5.99 -1.10
N TYR A 39 -3.83 -5.05 -1.09
CA TYR A 39 -5.22 -5.27 -0.71
C TYR A 39 -6.15 -4.70 -1.77
N LEU A 40 -7.15 -5.49 -2.17
CA LEU A 40 -8.28 -5.01 -2.95
C LEU A 40 -9.39 -4.58 -2.01
N THR A 41 -9.77 -3.31 -2.08
CA THR A 41 -10.88 -2.74 -1.33
C THR A 41 -12.18 -2.78 -2.12
N LYS A 42 -13.31 -2.66 -1.42
CA LYS A 42 -14.64 -2.56 -2.04
C LYS A 42 -14.75 -1.38 -3.00
N GLU A 43 -14.11 -0.26 -2.67
CA GLU A 43 -14.09 0.94 -3.51
C GLU A 43 -13.34 0.68 -4.82
N GLU A 44 -12.14 0.10 -4.75
CA GLU A 44 -11.35 -0.26 -5.93
C GLU A 44 -12.09 -1.28 -6.81
N LEU A 45 -12.76 -2.27 -6.23
CA LEU A 45 -13.59 -3.22 -6.98
C LEU A 45 -14.75 -2.51 -7.69
N SER A 46 -15.41 -1.56 -7.03
CA SER A 46 -16.49 -0.77 -7.64
C SER A 46 -16.00 0.10 -8.79
N ASN A 47 -14.78 0.65 -8.66
CA ASN A 47 -14.14 1.42 -9.72
C ASN A 47 -13.79 0.53 -10.91
N LEU A 48 -13.22 -0.66 -10.68
CA LEU A 48 -12.95 -1.65 -11.72
C LEU A 48 -14.24 -2.04 -12.46
N ASP A 49 -15.31 -2.36 -11.74
CA ASP A 49 -16.60 -2.74 -12.33
C ASP A 49 -17.18 -1.63 -13.23
N SER A 50 -17.05 -0.37 -12.79
CA SER A 50 -17.47 0.80 -13.55
C SER A 50 -16.66 0.98 -14.84
N LEU A 51 -15.34 0.78 -14.80
CA LEU A 51 -14.46 0.85 -15.97
C LEU A 51 -14.81 -0.22 -17.00
N PHE A 52 -15.14 -1.42 -16.54
CA PHE A 52 -15.51 -2.55 -17.39
C PHE A 52 -17.00 -2.57 -17.75
N LYS A 53 -17.81 -1.59 -17.30
CA LYS A 53 -19.25 -1.46 -17.57
C LYS A 53 -20.04 -2.76 -17.32
N GLY A 54 -19.66 -3.53 -16.29
CA GLY A 54 -20.28 -4.81 -15.97
C GLY A 54 -20.03 -5.93 -16.99
N SER A 55 -19.01 -5.83 -17.85
CA SER A 55 -18.63 -6.90 -18.78
C SER A 55 -18.08 -8.16 -18.09
N PHE A 56 -17.72 -8.05 -16.82
CA PHE A 56 -17.24 -9.15 -15.99
C PHE A 56 -18.10 -9.27 -14.74
N SER A 57 -18.28 -10.49 -14.26
CA SER A 57 -18.84 -10.70 -12.93
C SER A 57 -17.88 -10.20 -11.85
N ARG A 58 -18.39 -9.92 -10.64
CA ARG A 58 -17.53 -9.54 -9.51
C ARG A 58 -16.45 -10.57 -9.20
N ALA A 59 -16.76 -11.86 -9.33
CA ALA A 59 -15.79 -12.93 -9.11
C ALA A 59 -14.66 -12.87 -10.15
N GLU A 60 -15.00 -12.73 -11.43
CA GLU A 60 -14.01 -12.60 -12.50
C GLU A 60 -13.13 -11.35 -12.36
N LEU A 61 -13.68 -10.24 -11.88
CA LEU A 61 -12.90 -9.03 -11.60
C LEU A 61 -11.91 -9.25 -10.47
N ILE A 62 -12.32 -9.94 -9.40
CA ILE A 62 -11.44 -10.29 -8.29
C ILE A 62 -10.33 -11.22 -8.77
N ASP A 63 -10.65 -12.27 -9.52
CA ASP A 63 -9.67 -13.23 -10.04
C ASP A 63 -8.66 -12.54 -10.95
N LYS A 64 -9.12 -11.71 -11.90
CA LYS A 64 -8.25 -10.91 -12.77
C LYS A 64 -7.37 -9.94 -12.00
N TRP A 65 -7.88 -9.35 -10.92
CA TRP A 65 -7.09 -8.47 -10.07
C TRP A 65 -6.00 -9.26 -9.35
N VAL A 66 -6.34 -10.41 -8.76
CA VAL A 66 -5.36 -11.29 -8.09
C VAL A 66 -4.27 -11.73 -9.05
N ASP A 67 -4.63 -12.21 -10.24
CA ASP A 67 -3.68 -12.65 -11.26
C ASP A 67 -2.73 -11.53 -11.68
N LYS A 68 -3.27 -10.33 -11.94
CA LYS A 68 -2.46 -9.17 -12.30
C LYS A 68 -1.52 -8.75 -11.18
N GLU A 69 -2.00 -8.75 -9.94
CA GLU A 69 -1.19 -8.37 -8.79
C GLU A 69 -0.03 -9.34 -8.55
N LEU A 70 -0.28 -10.65 -8.70
CA LEU A 70 0.78 -11.67 -8.65
C LEU A 70 1.84 -11.46 -9.73
N LEU A 71 1.41 -11.22 -10.97
CA LEU A 71 2.32 -10.97 -12.09
C LEU A 71 3.11 -9.66 -11.90
N PHE A 72 2.45 -8.61 -11.42
CA PHE A 72 3.08 -7.32 -11.17
C PHE A 72 4.17 -7.42 -10.09
N GLN A 73 3.85 -8.00 -8.93
CA GLN A 73 4.84 -8.21 -7.86
C GLN A 73 6.00 -9.11 -8.31
N GLN A 74 5.76 -10.07 -9.20
CA GLN A 74 6.82 -10.88 -9.78
C GLN A 74 7.68 -10.08 -10.77
N ALA A 75 7.07 -9.19 -11.56
CA ALA A 75 7.78 -8.30 -12.47
C ALA A 75 8.71 -7.33 -11.71
N GLU A 76 8.23 -6.75 -10.61
CA GLU A 76 9.04 -5.92 -9.71
C GLU A 76 10.25 -6.69 -9.17
N LYS A 77 10.04 -7.93 -8.71
CA LYS A 77 11.15 -8.80 -8.22
C LYS A 77 12.20 -9.10 -9.28
N LEU A 78 11.79 -9.17 -10.55
CA LEU A 78 12.69 -9.44 -11.67
C LEU A 78 13.33 -8.18 -12.23
N GLY A 79 12.99 -6.99 -11.73
CA GLY A 79 13.50 -5.72 -12.24
C GLY A 79 12.88 -5.29 -13.57
N ILE A 80 11.76 -5.89 -13.98
CA ILE A 80 11.12 -5.62 -15.29
C ILE A 80 10.47 -4.23 -15.29
N THR A 81 9.99 -3.76 -14.14
CA THR A 81 9.36 -2.44 -14.00
C THR A 81 10.34 -1.28 -14.16
N GLU A 82 11.64 -1.57 -14.07
CA GLU A 82 12.75 -0.63 -14.22
C GLU A 82 13.49 -0.80 -15.56
N ASP A 83 13.13 -1.81 -16.36
CA ASP A 83 13.76 -2.10 -17.63
C ASP A 83 13.49 -0.98 -18.67
N GLU A 84 14.52 -0.65 -19.47
CA GLU A 84 14.43 0.44 -20.45
C GLU A 84 13.35 0.20 -21.52
N GLU A 85 13.13 -1.04 -21.93
CA GLU A 85 12.08 -1.39 -22.89
C GLU A 85 10.70 -1.15 -22.28
N PHE A 86 10.49 -1.61 -21.05
CA PHE A 86 9.24 -1.38 -20.33
C PHE A 86 8.97 0.12 -20.14
N LEU A 87 9.98 0.88 -19.67
CA LEU A 87 9.87 2.32 -19.49
C LEU A 87 9.61 3.06 -20.80
N SER A 88 10.21 2.61 -21.92
CA SER A 88 9.94 3.17 -23.25
C SER A 88 8.48 2.99 -23.65
N VAL A 89 7.90 1.80 -23.45
CA VAL A 89 6.49 1.55 -23.75
C VAL A 89 5.58 2.45 -22.90
N ILE A 90 5.87 2.59 -21.61
CA ILE A 90 5.07 3.45 -20.71
C ILE A 90 5.16 4.93 -21.10
N ASN A 91 6.36 5.42 -21.42
CA ASN A 91 6.57 6.83 -21.79
C ASN A 91 5.89 7.20 -23.11
N ASN A 92 5.82 6.27 -24.06
CA ASN A 92 5.17 6.48 -25.35
C ASN A 92 3.64 6.31 -25.32
N SER A 93 3.09 5.84 -24.20
CA SER A 93 1.65 5.60 -24.01
C SER A 93 0.91 6.72 -23.26
N ARG A 94 1.64 7.76 -22.84
CA ARG A 94 1.10 8.96 -22.19
C ARG A 94 0.85 10.07 -23.19
#